data_AF-A0A2G6F4N2-F1
#
_entry.id   AF-A0A2G6F4N2-F1
#
_cell.length_a   1.000
_cell.length_b   1.000
_cell.length_c   1.000
_cell.angle_alpha   90.00
_cell.angle_beta   90.00
_cell.angle_gamma   90.00
#
_symmetry.space_group_name_H-M   'P 1'
#
loop_
_entity.id
_entity.type
_entity.pdbx_description
1 polymer ?
#
loop_
_entity_poly.entity_id
_entity_poly.type
_entity_poly.pdbx_seq_one_letter_code
_entity_poly.pdbx_strand_id
1 'polypeptide(L)'
;MYTMKKFLLILFTSPFVLSAQQNDVASTDEGADISKDTTVIIEQCISGNCNNGKGTMQYQTGTYEGNWENGLREGYGKYTWTNGDIYEGQWLNDERHGIGTYIWNDGSKYHGNYSHGVRSGYGVYYYTNGTIYEGTWQNNLKHGIANFYHKNSVNIGGKYVNNEYVSGTGINQEDYPYKPAN
;
A
#
# COMPACT_ATOMS: atom_id res chain seq x y z
N MET A 1 -28.83 -7.13 53.56
CA MET A 1 -30.22 -7.39 53.98
C MET A 1 -31.14 -7.11 52.79
N TYR A 2 -31.50 -8.16 52.04
CA TYR A 2 -32.61 -8.16 51.08
C TYR A 2 -33.31 -9.51 51.23
N THR A 3 -34.61 -9.46 51.47
CA THR A 3 -35.43 -10.57 51.98
C THR A 3 -35.96 -11.42 50.84
N MET A 4 -35.67 -12.72 50.86
CA MET A 4 -36.17 -13.70 49.91
C MET A 4 -37.67 -14.00 50.12
N LYS A 5 -38.44 -14.08 49.03
CA LYS A 5 -39.81 -14.63 49.03
C LYS A 5 -39.85 -15.88 48.15
N LYS A 6 -40.02 -17.03 48.82
CA LYS A 6 -40.26 -18.36 48.24
C LYS A 6 -41.61 -18.37 47.51
N PHE A 7 -41.66 -18.98 46.32
CA PHE A 7 -42.91 -19.40 45.69
C PHE A 7 -42.91 -20.93 45.51
N LEU A 8 -44.09 -21.48 45.73
CA LEU A 8 -44.39 -22.87 46.06
C LEU A 8 -44.55 -23.74 44.81
N LEU A 9 -44.03 -24.97 44.91
CA LEU A 9 -44.08 -26.05 43.93
C LEU A 9 -45.45 -26.76 44.00
N ILE A 10 -46.12 -27.00 42.87
CA ILE A 10 -47.24 -27.97 42.78
C ILE A 10 -46.97 -28.88 41.58
N LEU A 11 -46.82 -30.17 41.88
CA LEU A 11 -46.70 -31.28 40.94
C LEU A 11 -48.09 -31.79 40.56
N PHE A 12 -48.38 -31.93 39.27
CA PHE A 12 -49.45 -32.79 38.77
C PHE A 12 -48.84 -33.84 37.85
N THR A 13 -48.93 -35.10 38.27
CA THR A 13 -48.66 -36.29 37.46
C THR A 13 -49.98 -36.83 36.93
N SER A 14 -50.08 -37.10 35.62
CA SER A 14 -50.86 -38.25 35.12
C SER A 14 -50.49 -38.55 33.66
N PRO A 15 -50.36 -39.83 33.27
CA PRO A 15 -49.89 -40.26 31.96
C PRO A 15 -51.04 -40.53 30.99
N PHE A 16 -50.78 -40.58 29.67
CA PHE A 16 -51.34 -41.59 28.76
C PHE A 16 -50.63 -41.56 27.39
N VAL A 17 -50.69 -42.70 26.69
CA VAL A 17 -49.70 -43.26 25.76
C VAL A 17 -50.25 -43.38 24.32
N LEU A 18 -49.33 -43.51 23.33
CA LEU A 18 -49.45 -44.11 21.97
C LEU A 18 -50.20 -43.25 20.92
N SER A 19 -49.84 -43.19 19.62
CA SER A 19 -49.15 -44.15 18.76
C SER A 19 -48.52 -43.53 17.50
N ALA A 20 -47.75 -44.35 16.79
CA ALA A 20 -46.98 -44.16 15.56
C ALA A 20 -47.72 -43.54 14.36
N GLN A 21 -46.96 -42.90 13.45
CA GLN A 21 -46.73 -43.41 12.09
C GLN A 21 -45.67 -42.58 11.34
N GLN A 22 -44.91 -43.29 10.51
CA GLN A 22 -43.79 -42.87 9.68
C GLN A 22 -44.33 -42.38 8.32
N ASN A 23 -43.84 -41.25 7.81
CA ASN A 23 -43.98 -40.87 6.41
C ASN A 23 -42.67 -40.22 5.95
N ASP A 24 -42.04 -40.87 4.98
CA ASP A 24 -40.89 -40.39 4.22
C ASP A 24 -41.32 -39.41 3.11
N VAL A 25 -40.33 -38.64 2.63
CA VAL A 25 -40.22 -37.94 1.34
C VAL A 25 -40.91 -36.58 1.19
N ALA A 26 -40.10 -35.51 1.21
CA ALA A 26 -39.79 -34.72 0.01
C ALA A 26 -38.79 -33.61 0.36
N SER A 27 -37.60 -33.69 -0.22
CA SER A 27 -36.71 -32.55 -0.41
C SER A 27 -37.45 -31.47 -1.18
N THR A 28 -37.60 -30.30 -0.58
CA THR A 28 -37.71 -29.06 -1.34
C THR A 28 -36.52 -28.21 -0.94
N ASP A 29 -35.55 -28.26 -1.84
CA ASP A 29 -34.41 -27.38 -1.94
C ASP A 29 -34.97 -25.98 -2.22
N GLU A 30 -35.35 -25.23 -1.19
CA GLU A 30 -35.48 -23.78 -1.33
C GLU A 30 -34.06 -23.22 -1.34
N GLY A 31 -33.52 -23.17 -2.56
CA GLY A 31 -32.25 -22.57 -2.87
C GLY A 31 -32.15 -21.19 -2.22
N ALA A 32 -31.29 -21.10 -1.21
CA ALA A 32 -30.65 -19.85 -0.87
C ALA A 32 -29.86 -19.43 -2.12
N ASP A 33 -30.44 -18.51 -2.88
CA ASP A 33 -29.74 -17.76 -3.91
C ASP A 33 -28.57 -17.03 -3.26
N ILE A 34 -27.38 -17.64 -3.30
CA ILE A 34 -26.11 -16.97 -3.01
C ILE A 34 -25.76 -16.14 -4.24
N SER A 35 -26.59 -15.14 -4.52
CA SER A 35 -26.24 -14.04 -5.42
C SER A 35 -25.51 -12.97 -4.62
N LYS A 36 -24.22 -13.22 -4.37
CA LYS A 36 -23.11 -12.25 -4.34
C LYS A 36 -21.84 -12.94 -3.86
N ASP A 37 -21.25 -13.68 -4.79
CA ASP A 37 -19.79 -13.78 -4.86
C ASP A 37 -19.23 -12.37 -5.12
N THR A 38 -19.11 -11.60 -4.05
CA THR A 38 -18.30 -10.39 -4.02
C THR A 38 -17.34 -10.62 -2.87
N THR A 39 -16.37 -11.50 -3.10
CA THR A 39 -15.25 -11.68 -2.19
C THR A 39 -14.54 -10.34 -2.06
N VAL A 40 -14.88 -9.57 -1.02
CA VAL A 40 -14.14 -8.37 -0.64
C VAL A 40 -12.79 -8.88 -0.16
N ILE A 41 -11.77 -8.83 -1.01
CA ILE A 41 -10.41 -9.13 -0.60
C ILE A 41 -9.99 -8.01 0.34
N ILE A 42 -9.97 -8.30 1.65
CA ILE A 42 -9.55 -7.35 2.67
C ILE A 42 -8.02 -7.37 2.68
N GLU A 43 -7.41 -8.51 3.02
CA GLU A 43 -5.97 -8.78 2.91
C GLU A 43 -5.76 -10.31 2.80
N GLN A 44 -4.98 -10.79 1.82
CA GLN A 44 -4.73 -12.22 1.63
C GLN A 44 -3.29 -12.50 1.21
N CYS A 45 -2.57 -13.33 1.99
CA CYS A 45 -1.27 -13.85 1.57
C CYS A 45 -1.49 -14.91 0.49
N ILE A 46 -1.12 -14.58 -0.75
CA ILE A 46 -1.39 -15.43 -1.92
C ILE A 46 -0.19 -16.30 -2.31
N SER A 47 1.00 -16.02 -1.78
CA SER A 47 2.20 -16.83 -1.99
C SER A 47 3.27 -16.56 -0.92
N GLY A 48 4.10 -17.57 -0.62
CA GLY A 48 5.24 -17.44 0.28
C GLY A 48 4.87 -17.29 1.76
N ASN A 49 5.72 -16.62 2.53
CA ASN A 49 5.56 -16.36 3.96
C ASN A 49 5.43 -14.86 4.23
N CYS A 50 4.19 -14.38 4.33
CA CYS A 50 3.89 -12.97 4.62
C CYS A 50 3.98 -12.61 6.12
N ASN A 51 4.51 -13.50 6.96
CA ASN A 51 4.77 -13.20 8.37
C ASN A 51 6.27 -13.01 8.63
N ASN A 52 7.12 -13.94 8.14
CA ASN A 52 8.56 -13.89 8.35
C ASN A 52 9.30 -14.55 7.16
N GLY A 53 9.79 -13.76 6.22
CA GLY A 53 10.46 -14.25 5.00
C GLY A 53 9.99 -13.53 3.75
N LYS A 54 10.01 -14.22 2.60
CA LYS A 54 9.53 -13.65 1.32
C LYS A 54 8.10 -14.09 1.04
N GLY A 55 7.24 -13.16 0.65
CA GLY A 55 5.84 -13.45 0.36
C GLY A 55 5.16 -12.39 -0.50
N THR A 56 4.02 -12.77 -1.06
CA THR A 56 3.15 -11.93 -1.87
C THR A 56 1.81 -11.76 -1.16
N MET A 57 1.49 -10.51 -0.79
CA MET A 57 0.22 -10.15 -0.17
C MET A 57 -0.64 -9.38 -1.15
N GLN A 58 -1.88 -9.83 -1.31
CA GLN A 58 -2.93 -9.13 -2.03
C GLN A 58 -3.71 -8.25 -1.06
N TYR A 59 -3.82 -6.98 -1.41
CA TYR A 59 -4.68 -5.99 -0.74
C TYR A 59 -5.77 -5.53 -1.71
N GLN A 60 -6.78 -4.83 -1.19
CA GLN A 60 -7.73 -4.11 -2.04
C GLN A 60 -7.05 -3.02 -2.89
N THR A 61 -5.98 -2.40 -2.38
CA THR A 61 -5.27 -1.29 -3.03
C THR A 61 -4.16 -1.70 -3.97
N GLY A 62 -3.78 -2.99 -4.00
CA GLY A 62 -2.67 -3.47 -4.81
C GLY A 62 -2.06 -4.76 -4.28
N THR A 63 -0.87 -5.07 -4.79
CA THR A 63 -0.12 -6.30 -4.43
C THR A 63 1.26 -5.90 -3.95
N TYR A 64 1.67 -6.44 -2.81
CA TYR A 64 3.05 -6.36 -2.33
C TYR A 64 3.76 -7.69 -2.56
N GLU A 65 4.98 -7.63 -3.07
CA GLU A 65 5.92 -8.74 -3.17
C GLU A 65 7.25 -8.31 -2.56
N GLY A 66 7.72 -9.00 -1.52
CA GLY A 66 8.96 -8.61 -0.86
C GLY A 66 9.23 -9.39 0.42
N ASN A 67 10.12 -8.84 1.26
CA ASN A 67 10.41 -9.44 2.56
C ASN A 67 9.45 -8.95 3.64
N TRP A 68 9.27 -9.80 4.63
CA TRP A 68 8.36 -9.66 5.75
C TRP A 68 9.09 -10.00 7.04
N GLU A 69 8.81 -9.23 8.08
CA GLU A 69 9.25 -9.50 9.44
C GLU A 69 8.12 -9.17 10.41
N ASN A 70 7.71 -10.14 11.23
CA ASN A 70 6.60 -10.03 12.17
C ASN A 70 5.28 -9.50 11.55
N GLY A 71 4.99 -9.91 10.30
CA GLY A 71 3.80 -9.50 9.57
C GLY A 71 3.86 -8.10 8.96
N LEU A 72 4.98 -7.41 9.07
CA LEU A 72 5.21 -6.08 8.47
C LEU A 72 6.12 -6.21 7.25
N ARG A 73 5.93 -5.35 6.25
CA ARG A 73 6.86 -5.23 5.11
C ARG A 73 8.20 -4.72 5.60
N GLU A 74 9.27 -5.41 5.23
CA GLU A 74 10.62 -5.17 5.73
C GLU A 74 11.66 -5.41 4.61
N GLY A 75 12.79 -4.71 4.67
CA GLY A 75 13.84 -4.83 3.65
C GLY A 75 13.34 -4.50 2.24
N TYR A 76 13.87 -5.17 1.20
CA TYR A 76 13.48 -4.86 -0.19
C TYR A 76 12.12 -5.44 -0.58
N GLY A 77 11.30 -4.65 -1.28
CA GLY A 77 10.04 -5.13 -1.84
C GLY A 77 9.42 -4.19 -2.86
N LYS A 78 8.49 -4.73 -3.64
CA LYS A 78 7.73 -4.05 -4.67
C LYS A 78 6.25 -4.00 -4.31
N TYR A 79 5.66 -2.82 -4.36
CA TYR A 79 4.22 -2.61 -4.27
C TYR A 79 3.71 -2.13 -5.61
N THR A 80 2.71 -2.84 -6.15
CA THR A 80 2.01 -2.46 -7.39
C THR A 80 0.58 -2.08 -7.02
N TRP A 81 0.23 -0.82 -7.16
CA TRP A 81 -1.10 -0.31 -6.84
C TRP A 81 -2.09 -0.61 -7.96
N THR A 82 -3.38 -0.71 -7.62
CA THR A 82 -4.47 -0.91 -8.59
C THR A 82 -4.63 0.25 -9.58
N ASN A 83 -4.14 1.45 -9.23
CA ASN A 83 -4.11 2.61 -10.12
C ASN A 83 -2.95 2.56 -11.15
N GLY A 84 -2.09 1.53 -11.11
CA GLY A 84 -0.93 1.38 -11.98
C GLY A 84 0.37 1.97 -11.44
N ASP A 85 0.35 2.67 -10.31
CA ASP A 85 1.57 3.13 -9.65
C ASP A 85 2.40 1.93 -9.17
N ILE A 86 3.72 2.12 -9.10
CA ILE A 86 4.66 1.10 -8.62
C ILE A 86 5.67 1.75 -7.69
N TYR A 87 5.96 1.09 -6.57
CA TYR A 87 7.10 1.40 -5.72
C TYR A 87 7.95 0.17 -5.61
N GLU A 88 9.25 0.33 -5.77
CA GLU A 88 10.24 -0.73 -5.60
C GLU A 88 11.44 -0.17 -4.86
N GLY A 89 11.73 -0.70 -3.67
CA GLY A 89 12.75 -0.15 -2.79
C GLY A 89 12.75 -0.80 -1.42
N GLN A 90 13.46 -0.20 -0.46
CA GLN A 90 13.42 -0.67 0.91
C GLN A 90 12.13 -0.25 1.63
N TRP A 91 11.79 -1.07 2.60
CA TRP A 91 10.69 -0.98 3.54
C TRP A 91 11.26 -1.17 4.94
N LEU A 92 10.66 -0.51 5.91
CA LEU A 92 10.98 -0.66 7.33
C LEU A 92 9.67 -0.47 8.10
N ASN A 93 9.25 -1.49 8.85
CA ASN A 93 8.00 -1.46 9.61
C ASN A 93 6.79 -0.94 8.80
N ASP A 94 6.53 -1.54 7.63
CA ASP A 94 5.46 -1.15 6.70
C ASP A 94 5.56 0.22 6.02
N GLU A 95 6.62 0.97 6.27
CA GLU A 95 6.86 2.27 5.65
C GLU A 95 7.93 2.17 4.56
N ARG A 96 7.76 2.92 3.46
CA ARG A 96 8.84 3.11 2.49
C ARG A 96 10.02 3.78 3.19
N HIS A 97 11.21 3.22 3.01
CA HIS A 97 12.43 3.67 3.67
C HIS A 97 13.64 3.49 2.74
N GLY A 98 14.75 4.18 3.00
CA GLY A 98 15.97 4.00 2.23
C GLY A 98 15.85 4.45 0.77
N ILE A 99 16.58 3.79 -0.13
CA ILE A 99 16.58 4.04 -1.58
C ILE A 99 15.43 3.33 -2.30
N GLY A 100 14.43 4.10 -2.73
CA GLY A 100 13.30 3.58 -3.49
C GLY A 100 13.15 4.22 -4.86
N THR A 101 12.49 3.49 -5.75
CA THR A 101 11.98 3.99 -7.01
C THR A 101 10.47 3.98 -6.97
N TYR A 102 9.84 5.13 -7.21
CA TYR A 102 8.40 5.24 -7.43
C TYR A 102 8.15 5.60 -8.89
N ILE A 103 7.29 4.83 -9.56
CA ILE A 103 6.84 5.08 -10.92
C ILE A 103 5.35 5.36 -10.81
N TRP A 104 4.95 6.56 -11.20
CA TRP A 104 3.54 6.90 -11.28
C TRP A 104 2.96 6.36 -12.59
N ASN A 105 1.66 6.08 -12.58
CA ASN A 105 0.94 5.59 -13.76
C ASN A 105 0.97 6.58 -14.94
N ASP A 106 1.21 7.88 -14.67
CA ASP A 106 1.42 8.88 -15.72
C ASP A 106 2.78 8.77 -16.43
N GLY A 107 3.68 7.90 -15.94
CA GLY A 107 5.03 7.68 -16.45
C GLY A 107 6.10 8.55 -15.79
N SER A 108 5.74 9.48 -14.90
CA SER A 108 6.74 10.15 -14.07
C SER A 108 7.41 9.16 -13.13
N LYS A 109 8.64 9.47 -12.71
CA LYS A 109 9.45 8.57 -11.88
C LYS A 109 10.24 9.35 -10.84
N TYR A 110 10.37 8.80 -9.64
CA TYR A 110 11.28 9.27 -8.61
C TYR A 110 12.22 8.14 -8.25
N HIS A 111 13.50 8.44 -8.13
CA HIS A 111 14.51 7.54 -7.60
C HIS A 111 15.30 8.29 -6.53
N GLY A 112 15.24 7.83 -5.29
CA GLY A 112 15.95 8.50 -4.21
C GLY A 112 15.56 8.01 -2.83
N ASN A 113 15.97 8.80 -1.84
CA ASN A 113 15.80 8.46 -0.44
C ASN A 113 14.35 8.66 0.04
N TYR A 114 13.92 7.78 0.93
CA TYR A 114 12.67 7.77 1.66
C TYR A 114 12.95 7.63 3.16
N SER A 115 12.14 8.30 3.96
CA SER A 115 12.11 8.19 5.41
C SER A 115 10.66 8.33 5.86
N HIS A 116 10.19 7.44 6.72
CA HIS A 116 8.81 7.43 7.22
C HIS A 116 7.74 7.57 6.12
N GLY A 117 7.90 6.79 5.04
CA GLY A 117 6.96 6.78 3.94
C GLY A 117 7.02 7.99 3.01
N VAL A 118 7.86 9.00 3.28
CA VAL A 118 7.97 10.24 2.49
C VAL A 118 9.32 10.38 1.82
N ARG A 119 9.39 11.07 0.67
CA ARG A 119 10.65 11.41 0.02
C ARG A 119 11.44 12.38 0.90
N SER A 120 12.71 12.07 1.11
CA SER A 120 13.61 12.81 2.00
C SER A 120 15.04 12.68 1.49
N GLY A 121 15.95 13.62 1.79
CA GLY A 121 17.34 13.53 1.37
C GLY A 121 17.50 13.67 -0.14
N TYR A 122 18.52 13.06 -0.73
CA TYR A 122 18.78 13.18 -2.17
C TYR A 122 17.85 12.30 -3.01
N GLY A 123 17.38 12.83 -4.14
CA GLY A 123 16.64 12.07 -5.13
C GLY A 123 16.48 12.77 -6.48
N VAL A 124 16.26 11.96 -7.51
CA VAL A 124 16.04 12.38 -8.90
C VAL A 124 14.57 12.15 -9.27
N TYR A 125 13.91 13.17 -9.79
CA TYR A 125 12.54 13.09 -10.29
C TYR A 125 12.52 13.37 -11.78
N TYR A 126 11.99 12.42 -12.54
CA TYR A 126 11.80 12.46 -13.98
C TYR A 126 10.35 12.84 -14.26
N TYR A 127 10.14 13.99 -14.89
CA TYR A 127 8.83 14.43 -15.33
C TYR A 127 8.48 13.80 -16.67
N THR A 128 7.18 13.64 -16.93
CA THR A 128 6.65 13.11 -18.19
C THR A 128 7.03 13.94 -19.43
N ASN A 129 7.27 15.24 -19.24
CA ASN A 129 7.73 16.14 -20.30
C ASN A 129 9.25 16.02 -20.60
N GLY A 130 9.96 15.09 -19.95
CA GLY A 130 11.39 14.87 -20.11
C GLY A 130 12.28 15.81 -19.28
N THR A 131 11.70 16.71 -18.48
CA THR A 131 12.45 17.48 -17.48
C THR A 131 12.93 16.54 -16.38
N ILE A 132 14.10 16.83 -15.79
CA ILE A 132 14.64 16.10 -14.65
C ILE A 132 14.92 17.09 -13.54
N TYR A 133 14.44 16.80 -12.34
CA TYR A 133 14.88 17.44 -11.10
C TYR A 133 15.86 16.53 -10.38
N GLU A 134 17.02 17.04 -10.02
CA GLU A 134 18.02 16.32 -9.24
C GLU A 134 18.41 17.18 -8.05
N GLY A 135 18.09 16.74 -6.84
CA GLY A 135 18.41 17.53 -5.66
C GLY A 135 17.82 16.95 -4.39
N THR A 136 17.80 17.78 -3.36
CA THR A 136 17.32 17.36 -2.04
C THR A 136 15.79 17.50 -1.89
N TRP A 137 15.24 16.66 -1.03
CA TRP A 137 13.83 16.54 -0.69
C TRP A 137 13.66 16.57 0.82
N GLN A 138 12.59 17.18 1.29
CA GLN A 138 12.20 17.18 2.69
C GLN A 138 10.67 17.05 2.74
N ASN A 139 10.18 16.00 3.39
CA ASN A 139 8.74 15.75 3.57
C ASN A 139 7.94 15.80 2.25
N ASN A 140 8.44 15.12 1.22
CA ASN A 140 7.90 15.14 -0.15
C ASN A 140 8.06 16.45 -0.94
N LEU A 141 8.66 17.48 -0.37
CA LEU A 141 8.87 18.79 -1.01
C LEU A 141 10.32 18.93 -1.49
N LYS A 142 10.52 19.59 -2.62
CA LYS A 142 11.85 20.03 -3.06
C LYS A 142 12.41 21.00 -2.02
N HIS A 143 13.63 20.76 -1.58
CA HIS A 143 14.28 21.56 -0.55
C HIS A 143 15.80 21.52 -0.78
N GLY A 144 16.54 22.57 -0.43
CA GLY A 144 18.00 22.60 -0.57
C GLY A 144 18.47 22.84 -2.00
N ILE A 145 19.68 22.39 -2.35
CA ILE A 145 20.26 22.64 -3.67
C ILE A 145 19.78 21.59 -4.68
N ALA A 146 19.44 22.05 -5.88
CA ALA A 146 18.97 21.19 -6.96
C ALA A 146 19.34 21.73 -8.34
N ASN A 147 19.41 20.82 -9.29
CA ASN A 147 19.52 21.08 -10.72
C ASN A 147 18.22 20.69 -11.44
N PHE A 148 17.80 21.51 -12.38
CA PHE A 148 16.77 21.20 -13.37
C PHE A 148 17.40 21.04 -14.74
N TYR A 149 17.23 19.85 -15.30
CA TYR A 149 17.60 19.56 -16.67
C TYR A 149 16.36 19.63 -17.53
N HIS A 150 16.31 20.62 -18.40
CA HIS A 150 15.24 20.77 -19.37
C HIS A 150 15.68 20.18 -20.70
N LYS A 151 14.76 19.47 -21.36
CA LYS A 151 15.02 18.97 -22.71
C LYS A 151 15.32 20.16 -23.64
N ASN A 152 16.50 20.14 -24.27
CA ASN A 152 16.95 21.18 -25.21
C ASN A 152 16.98 22.61 -24.65
N SER A 153 17.25 22.79 -23.35
CA SER A 153 17.35 24.11 -22.74
C SER A 153 18.50 24.16 -21.72
N VAL A 154 18.79 25.37 -21.24
CA VAL A 154 19.84 25.63 -20.26
C VAL A 154 19.47 24.96 -18.92
N ASN A 155 20.44 24.32 -18.30
CA ASN A 155 20.27 23.71 -16.98
C ASN A 155 20.14 24.81 -15.92
N ILE A 156 19.15 24.69 -15.04
CA ILE A 156 18.90 25.69 -14.00
C ILE A 156 19.25 25.08 -12.65
N GLY A 157 20.35 25.55 -12.07
CA GLY A 157 20.75 25.21 -10.70
C GLY A 157 20.23 26.25 -9.71
N GLY A 158 19.78 25.81 -8.54
CA GLY A 158 19.44 26.73 -7.46
C GLY A 158 18.94 26.08 -6.17
N LYS A 159 18.55 26.93 -5.24
CA LYS A 159 18.07 26.60 -3.92
C LYS A 159 16.55 26.60 -3.90
N TYR A 160 15.98 25.54 -3.32
CA TYR A 160 14.56 25.37 -3.07
C TYR A 160 14.26 25.39 -1.57
N VAL A 161 13.09 25.93 -1.21
CA VAL A 161 12.49 25.81 0.12
C VAL A 161 11.03 25.46 -0.08
N ASN A 162 10.62 24.26 0.33
CA ASN A 162 9.22 23.81 0.29
C ASN A 162 8.57 23.93 -1.11
N ASN A 163 9.26 23.41 -2.13
CA ASN A 163 8.92 23.54 -3.55
C ASN A 163 9.14 24.92 -4.19
N GLU A 164 9.40 25.97 -3.41
CA GLU A 164 9.64 27.31 -3.95
C GLU A 164 11.10 27.51 -4.32
N TYR A 165 11.36 28.05 -5.51
CA TYR A 165 12.69 28.47 -5.93
C TYR A 165 13.06 29.78 -5.22
N VAL A 166 14.19 29.79 -4.51
CA VAL A 166 14.64 30.94 -3.72
C VAL A 166 15.76 31.70 -4.42
N SER A 167 16.78 31.01 -4.93
CA SER A 167 17.98 31.68 -5.49
C SER A 167 18.86 30.70 -6.26
N GLY A 168 19.57 31.15 -7.30
CA GLY A 168 20.51 30.30 -8.03
C GLY A 168 20.99 30.93 -9.34
N THR A 169 22.16 30.49 -9.79
CA THR A 169 22.73 30.83 -11.10
C THR A 169 22.40 29.70 -12.06
N GLY A 170 21.65 29.97 -13.13
CA GLY A 170 21.58 29.03 -14.26
C GLY A 170 22.99 28.75 -14.73
N ILE A 171 23.46 27.51 -14.59
CA ILE A 171 24.75 27.10 -15.14
C ILE A 171 24.51 26.75 -16.60
N ASN A 172 25.26 27.41 -17.50
CA ASN A 172 25.14 27.17 -18.93
C ASN A 172 25.35 25.69 -19.26
N GLN A 173 24.61 25.21 -20.27
CA GLN A 173 24.61 23.83 -20.75
C GLN A 173 26.01 23.28 -21.11
N GLU A 174 26.99 24.16 -21.36
CA GLU A 174 28.32 23.81 -21.86
C GLU A 174 29.20 23.07 -20.84
N ASP A 175 28.93 23.18 -19.54
CA ASP A 175 29.76 22.56 -18.49
C ASP A 175 29.34 21.13 -18.12
N TYR A 176 28.25 20.59 -18.70
CA TYR A 176 27.77 19.25 -18.38
C TYR A 176 27.15 18.55 -19.60
N PRO A 177 27.87 17.63 -20.27
CA PRO A 177 27.31 16.84 -21.36
C PRO A 177 26.38 15.78 -20.78
N TYR A 178 25.10 16.12 -20.60
CA TYR A 178 24.09 15.10 -20.26
C TYR A 178 23.83 14.22 -21.47
N LYS A 179 24.15 12.93 -21.31
CA LYS A 179 23.80 11.84 -22.23
C LYS A 179 22.67 11.05 -21.54
N PRO A 180 21.40 11.18 -21.97
CA PRO A 180 20.37 10.29 -21.45
C PRO A 180 20.77 8.85 -21.79
N ALA A 181 20.77 7.97 -20.77
CA ALA A 181 20.83 6.55 -21.01
C ALA A 181 19.60 6.15 -21.82
N ASN A 182 19.83 5.50 -22.98
CA ASN A 182 18.80 4.82 -23.75
C ASN A 182 18.20 3.66 -22.95
#